data_AF-A0A2D7NHC5-F1
#
_entry.id   AF-A0A2D7NHC5-F1
#
_cell.length_a   1.000
_cell.length_b   1.000
_cell.length_c   1.000
_cell.angle_alpha   90.00
_cell.angle_beta   90.00
_cell.angle_gamma   90.00
#
_symmetry.space_group_name_H-M   'P 1'
#
loop_
_entity.id
_entity.type
_entity.pdbx_description
1 polymer ?
#
loop_
_entity_poly.entity_id
_entity_poly.type
_entity_poly.pdbx_seq_one_letter_code
_entity_poly.pdbx_strand_id
1 'polypeptide(L)'
;MSLRLIAGRILCPLLLLFLVVTQLAIGGNALPTWLAVIAQRMNQDPLTYLRILIMLESAAAFSILFFTTNRKYVLSQTALILVAFVSLAECAAAVRSRELSDVVIAAIFLAIALALEFILLKPDPSRQNRITRKGSRAPLKAVGTVLIILMVGIAANASIAPRTLSEGAIAQREVPSGGGARAIEMTPTNWIGRSIRETPIAQFVPDVIDILGEDGILVLYNPRCGTCHDLFELYFSAEEVELPIVALEVPPADNALLLESEYADQVNCPSCEFMKLPGGPMWLVGVPYVIRVVDETITCVGKDGPEDCLEG
;
A
#
# COMPACT_ATOMS: atom_id res chain seq x y z
N MET A 1 -27.16 25.69 23.28
CA MET A 1 -27.13 24.28 22.81
C MET A 1 -25.97 23.61 23.54
N SER A 2 -26.16 22.48 24.23
CA SER A 2 -25.06 21.90 25.02
C SER A 2 -23.92 21.45 24.10
N LEU A 3 -22.67 21.62 24.55
CA LEU A 3 -21.48 21.26 23.78
C LEU A 3 -21.53 19.80 23.29
N ARG A 4 -22.15 18.90 24.07
CA ARG A 4 -22.38 17.50 23.67
C ARG A 4 -23.32 17.34 22.49
N LEU A 5 -24.36 18.17 22.44
CA LEU A 5 -25.32 18.15 21.36
C LEU A 5 -24.64 18.63 20.07
N ILE A 6 -23.70 19.56 20.16
CA ILE A 6 -22.85 19.96 19.02
C ILE A 6 -21.89 18.83 18.65
N ALA A 7 -21.18 18.25 19.61
CA ALA A 7 -20.21 17.18 19.39
C ALA A 7 -20.82 15.95 18.73
N GLY A 8 -21.88 15.39 19.32
CA GLY A 8 -22.50 14.16 18.81
C GLY A 8 -23.38 14.36 17.59
N ARG A 9 -23.87 15.57 17.32
CA ARG A 9 -24.81 15.81 16.19
C ARG A 9 -24.15 16.45 14.98
N ILE A 10 -23.11 17.22 15.19
CA ILE A 10 -22.48 18.01 14.12
C ILE A 10 -21.04 17.53 13.93
N LEU A 11 -20.21 17.56 14.98
CA LEU A 11 -18.78 17.27 14.83
C LEU A 11 -18.51 15.81 14.44
N CYS A 12 -19.14 14.83 15.10
CA CYS A 12 -18.95 13.42 14.77
C CYS A 12 -19.34 13.06 13.32
N PRO A 13 -20.56 13.37 12.82
CA PRO A 13 -20.89 13.08 11.43
C PRO A 13 -20.06 13.89 10.44
N LEU A 14 -19.65 15.12 10.78
CA LEU A 14 -18.76 15.92 9.93
C LEU A 14 -17.36 15.28 9.83
N LEU A 15 -16.84 14.74 10.92
CA LEU A 15 -15.58 13.98 10.91
C LEU A 15 -15.68 12.74 10.02
N LEU A 16 -16.76 11.96 10.13
CA LEU A 16 -16.97 10.79 9.26
C LEU A 16 -17.11 11.16 7.78
N LEU A 17 -17.84 12.24 7.47
CA LEU A 17 -17.95 12.72 6.09
C LEU A 17 -16.61 13.24 5.56
N PHE A 18 -15.80 13.88 6.41
CA PHE A 18 -14.45 14.29 6.06
C PHE A 18 -13.58 13.06 5.71
N LEU A 19 -13.62 12.00 6.53
CA LEU A 19 -12.93 10.75 6.24
C LEU A 19 -13.34 10.16 4.89
N VAL A 20 -14.65 10.04 4.63
CA VAL A 20 -15.19 9.57 3.35
C VAL A 20 -14.66 10.38 2.17
N VAL A 21 -14.67 11.72 2.25
CA VAL A 21 -14.17 12.59 1.18
C VAL A 21 -12.66 12.39 0.98
N THR A 22 -11.89 12.32 2.06
CA THR A 22 -10.44 12.06 1.97
C THR A 22 -10.14 10.69 1.38
N GLN A 23 -10.91 9.65 1.73
CA GLN A 23 -10.75 8.30 1.19
C GLN A 23 -11.06 8.25 -0.31
N LEU A 24 -12.10 8.95 -0.76
CA LEU A 24 -12.43 9.06 -2.17
C LEU A 24 -11.37 9.83 -2.97
N ALA A 25 -10.79 10.88 -2.38
CA ALA A 25 -9.76 11.70 -3.03
C ALA A 25 -8.40 10.97 -3.15
N ILE A 26 -8.00 10.26 -2.10
CA ILE A 26 -6.71 9.55 -2.04
C ILE A 26 -6.77 8.20 -2.78
N GLY A 27 -7.94 7.59 -2.89
CA GLY A 27 -8.13 6.31 -3.57
C GLY A 27 -7.71 5.11 -2.72
N GLY A 28 -7.25 4.04 -3.36
CA GLY A 28 -6.84 2.78 -2.71
C GLY A 28 -5.77 2.94 -1.63
N ASN A 29 -5.00 4.03 -1.67
CA ASN A 29 -3.99 4.37 -0.66
C ASN A 29 -4.60 4.79 0.68
N ALA A 30 -5.88 5.17 0.72
CA ALA A 30 -6.56 5.53 1.96
C ALA A 30 -6.98 4.31 2.80
N LEU A 31 -6.87 3.10 2.23
CA LEU A 31 -7.25 1.88 2.93
C LEU A 31 -6.26 1.60 4.08
N PRO A 32 -6.74 1.49 5.34
CA PRO A 32 -5.90 1.13 6.48
C PRO A 32 -5.03 -0.10 6.20
N THR A 33 -3.77 -0.04 6.59
CA THR A 33 -2.75 -1.04 6.24
C THR A 33 -3.12 -2.43 6.75
N TRP A 34 -3.71 -2.50 7.96
CA TRP A 34 -4.18 -3.76 8.54
C TRP A 34 -5.38 -4.34 7.76
N LEU A 35 -6.27 -3.50 7.26
CA LEU A 35 -7.44 -3.93 6.49
C LEU A 35 -7.01 -4.43 5.10
N ALA A 36 -5.97 -3.82 4.52
CA ALA A 36 -5.33 -4.32 3.30
C ALA A 36 -4.73 -5.72 3.51
N VAL A 37 -4.09 -6.00 4.66
CA VAL A 37 -3.58 -7.35 4.98
C VAL A 37 -4.73 -8.36 5.06
N ILE A 38 -5.84 -7.98 5.70
CA ILE A 38 -7.01 -8.86 5.83
C ILE A 38 -7.62 -9.15 4.45
N ALA A 39 -7.75 -8.14 3.59
CA ALA A 39 -8.23 -8.29 2.22
C ALA A 39 -7.37 -9.29 1.43
N GLN A 40 -6.05 -9.13 1.51
CA GLN A 40 -5.08 -10.04 0.87
C GLN A 40 -5.19 -11.46 1.41
N ARG A 41 -5.29 -11.65 2.73
CA ARG A 41 -5.45 -12.97 3.36
C ARG A 41 -6.74 -13.68 2.94
N MET A 42 -7.78 -12.93 2.60
CA MET A 42 -9.04 -13.47 2.11
C MET A 42 -9.07 -13.64 0.58
N ASN A 43 -7.97 -13.36 -0.13
CA ASN A 43 -7.88 -13.35 -1.59
C ASN A 43 -8.98 -12.49 -2.23
N GLN A 44 -9.18 -11.29 -1.69
CA GLN A 44 -10.18 -10.33 -2.14
C GLN A 44 -9.51 -9.02 -2.52
N ASP A 45 -10.08 -8.32 -3.50
CA ASP A 45 -9.58 -7.02 -3.95
C ASP A 45 -9.65 -5.97 -2.82
N PRO A 46 -8.52 -5.34 -2.41
CA PRO A 46 -8.49 -4.28 -1.41
C PRO A 46 -9.47 -3.13 -1.69
N LEU A 47 -9.74 -2.82 -2.96
CA LEU A 47 -10.70 -1.78 -3.33
C LEU A 47 -12.13 -2.11 -2.87
N THR A 48 -12.48 -3.40 -2.81
CA THR A 48 -13.77 -3.84 -2.28
C THR A 48 -13.90 -3.50 -0.80
N TYR A 49 -12.85 -3.71 -0.01
CA TYR A 49 -12.84 -3.34 1.42
C TYR A 49 -12.90 -1.84 1.62
N LEU A 50 -12.21 -1.06 0.79
CA LEU A 50 -12.27 0.39 0.85
C LEU A 50 -13.70 0.89 0.57
N ARG A 51 -14.37 0.34 -0.45
CA ARG A 51 -15.78 0.66 -0.74
C ARG A 51 -16.70 0.32 0.43
N ILE A 52 -16.51 -0.86 1.04
CA ILE A 52 -17.29 -1.26 2.22
C ILE A 52 -17.05 -0.29 3.38
N LEU A 53 -15.80 0.12 3.62
CA LEU A 53 -15.47 1.09 4.66
C LEU A 53 -16.16 2.44 4.42
N ILE A 54 -16.05 3.00 3.21
CA ILE A 54 -16.71 4.25 2.81
C ILE A 54 -18.24 4.15 2.98
N MET A 55 -18.83 3.01 2.61
CA MET A 55 -20.27 2.75 2.79
C MET A 55 -20.66 2.75 4.27
N LEU A 56 -19.88 2.09 5.13
CA LEU A 56 -20.13 2.03 6.57
C LEU A 56 -20.00 3.41 7.23
N GLU A 57 -18.96 4.17 6.89
CA GLU A 57 -18.73 5.52 7.40
C GLU A 57 -19.84 6.49 6.98
N SER A 58 -20.21 6.44 5.70
CA SER A 58 -21.34 7.22 5.16
C SER A 58 -22.64 6.87 5.89
N ALA A 59 -22.97 5.57 5.96
CA ALA A 59 -24.18 5.11 6.64
C ALA A 59 -24.21 5.53 8.12
N ALA A 60 -23.07 5.47 8.82
CA ALA A 60 -22.95 5.93 10.19
C ALA A 60 -23.16 7.45 10.33
N ALA A 61 -22.51 8.26 9.48
CA ALA A 61 -22.64 9.72 9.49
C ALA A 61 -24.10 10.16 9.31
N PHE A 62 -24.78 9.62 8.29
CA PHE A 62 -26.18 9.94 8.01
C PHE A 62 -27.10 9.39 9.11
N SER A 63 -26.83 8.20 9.66
CA SER A 63 -27.62 7.66 10.78
C SER A 63 -27.56 8.58 12.01
N ILE A 64 -26.38 9.09 12.36
CA ILE A 64 -26.21 10.03 13.48
C ILE A 64 -26.98 11.34 13.23
N LEU A 65 -26.96 11.86 11.99
CA LEU A 65 -27.69 13.07 11.61
C LEU A 65 -29.22 12.89 11.75
N PHE A 66 -29.79 11.75 11.33
CA PHE A 66 -31.24 11.60 11.19
C PHE A 66 -31.95 10.89 12.37
N PHE A 67 -31.33 9.98 13.13
CA PHE A 67 -32.04 9.14 14.13
C PHE A 67 -32.36 9.83 15.46
N THR A 68 -33.54 10.39 15.70
CA THR A 68 -33.85 11.15 16.94
C THR A 68 -33.83 10.31 18.24
N THR A 69 -32.79 10.47 19.07
CA THR A 69 -32.80 11.09 20.42
C THR A 69 -31.83 10.40 21.37
N ASN A 70 -32.04 9.12 21.73
CA ASN A 70 -31.12 8.41 22.64
C ASN A 70 -30.12 7.49 21.91
N ARG A 71 -30.53 6.89 20.77
CA ARG A 71 -29.64 6.02 20.00
C ARG A 71 -28.49 6.77 19.31
N LYS A 72 -28.63 8.09 19.08
CA LYS A 72 -27.56 8.90 18.48
C LYS A 72 -26.28 8.90 19.27
N TYR A 73 -26.40 9.03 20.59
CA TYR A 73 -25.23 9.09 21.46
C TYR A 73 -24.50 7.77 21.43
N VAL A 74 -25.22 6.66 21.56
CA VAL A 74 -24.64 5.32 21.45
C VAL A 74 -23.97 5.14 20.07
N LEU A 75 -24.65 5.48 18.97
CA LEU A 75 -24.07 5.37 17.63
C LEU A 75 -22.82 6.26 17.45
N SER A 76 -22.86 7.50 17.94
CA SER A 76 -21.73 8.43 17.87
C SER A 76 -20.55 7.95 18.71
N GLN A 77 -20.79 7.40 19.89
CA GLN A 77 -19.75 6.81 20.73
C GLN A 77 -19.14 5.57 20.08
N THR A 78 -19.98 4.66 19.56
CA THR A 78 -19.49 3.49 18.84
C THR A 78 -18.65 3.89 17.63
N ALA A 79 -19.08 4.88 16.84
CA ALA A 79 -18.33 5.38 15.70
C ALA A 79 -16.98 6.01 16.13
N LEU A 80 -16.96 6.85 17.17
CA LEU A 80 -15.73 7.46 17.67
C LEU A 80 -14.75 6.44 18.26
N ILE A 81 -15.24 5.42 18.96
CA ILE A 81 -14.42 4.32 19.46
C ILE A 81 -13.78 3.55 18.31
N LEU A 82 -14.55 3.27 17.24
CA LEU A 82 -14.01 2.61 16.05
C LEU A 82 -12.96 3.47 15.35
N VAL A 83 -13.22 4.78 15.18
CA VAL A 83 -12.23 5.70 14.60
C VAL A 83 -10.96 5.76 15.45
N ALA A 84 -11.09 5.81 16.78
CA ALA A 84 -9.95 5.78 17.68
C ALA A 84 -9.16 4.47 17.58
N PHE A 85 -9.84 3.33 17.51
CA PHE A 85 -9.21 2.03 17.33
C PHE A 85 -8.46 1.94 15.99
N VAL A 86 -9.08 2.36 14.88
CA VAL A 86 -8.44 2.38 13.56
C VAL A 86 -7.23 3.32 13.55
N SER A 87 -7.36 4.51 14.14
CA SER A 87 -6.26 5.48 14.22
C SER A 87 -5.08 4.94 15.06
N LEU A 88 -5.37 4.25 16.16
CA LEU A 88 -4.34 3.60 16.98
C LEU A 88 -3.63 2.46 16.23
N ALA A 89 -4.40 1.65 15.48
CA ALA A 89 -3.85 0.58 14.66
C ALA A 89 -2.94 1.13 13.54
N GLU A 90 -3.33 2.23 12.90
CA GLU A 90 -2.50 2.91 11.90
C GLU A 90 -1.26 3.56 12.52
N CYS A 91 -1.36 4.20 13.69
CA CYS A 91 -0.17 4.68 14.41
C CYS A 91 0.83 3.55 14.64
N ALA A 92 0.37 2.37 15.09
CA ALA A 92 1.23 1.22 15.32
C ALA A 92 1.89 0.71 14.03
N ALA A 93 1.15 0.71 12.92
CA ALA A 93 1.68 0.34 11.60
C ALA A 93 2.71 1.35 11.09
N ALA A 94 2.42 2.65 11.17
CA ALA A 94 3.28 3.72 10.69
C ALA A 94 4.59 3.85 11.49
N VAL A 95 4.56 3.60 12.81
CA VAL A 95 5.77 3.52 13.63
C VAL A 95 6.70 2.39 13.14
N ARG A 96 6.12 1.29 12.66
CA ARG A 96 6.90 0.17 12.11
C ARG A 96 7.47 0.49 10.72
N SER A 97 6.76 1.23 9.87
CA SER A 97 7.27 1.64 8.54
C SER A 97 8.27 2.80 8.58
N ARG A 98 8.44 3.47 9.74
CA ARG A 98 9.29 4.66 9.94
C ARG A 98 8.84 5.89 9.14
N GLU A 99 7.57 5.93 8.71
CA GLU A 99 6.99 7.07 8.00
C GLU A 99 6.37 8.06 9.00
N LEU A 100 7.12 9.11 9.35
CA LEU A 100 6.70 10.07 10.38
C LEU A 100 5.41 10.83 10.02
N SER A 101 5.15 11.08 8.73
CA SER A 101 3.93 11.75 8.27
C SER A 101 2.68 11.01 8.71
N ASP A 102 2.70 9.69 8.55
CA ASP A 102 1.53 8.84 8.75
C ASP A 102 1.27 8.64 10.24
N VAL A 103 2.35 8.56 11.04
CA VAL A 103 2.26 8.58 12.50
C VAL A 103 1.57 9.85 12.99
N VAL A 104 1.96 11.02 12.47
CA VAL A 104 1.39 12.31 12.88
C VAL A 104 -0.09 12.41 12.51
N ILE A 105 -0.45 12.06 11.27
CA ILE A 105 -1.84 12.10 10.81
C ILE A 105 -2.72 11.18 11.66
N ALA A 106 -2.30 9.93 11.87
CA ALA A 106 -3.04 8.97 12.69
C ALA A 106 -3.17 9.43 14.15
N ALA A 107 -2.12 10.04 14.72
CA ALA A 107 -2.15 10.58 16.07
C ALA A 107 -3.13 11.76 16.22
N ILE A 108 -3.23 12.63 15.20
CA ILE A 108 -4.19 13.74 15.17
C ILE A 108 -5.64 13.19 15.19
N PHE A 109 -5.95 12.21 14.33
CA PHE A 109 -7.28 11.61 14.32
C PHE A 109 -7.63 10.90 15.64
N LEU A 110 -6.67 10.20 16.23
CA LEU A 110 -6.83 9.59 17.54
C LEU A 110 -7.15 10.63 18.62
N ALA A 111 -6.40 11.74 18.65
CA ALA A 111 -6.61 12.83 19.61
C ALA A 111 -8.00 13.47 19.44
N ILE A 112 -8.43 13.73 18.20
CA ILE A 112 -9.76 14.27 17.90
C ILE A 112 -10.85 13.31 18.36
N ALA A 113 -10.72 12.01 18.06
CA ALA A 113 -11.71 10.99 18.44
C ALA A 113 -11.84 10.88 19.97
N LEU A 114 -10.73 10.83 20.70
CA LEU A 114 -10.71 10.77 22.16
C LEU A 114 -11.26 12.06 22.80
N ALA A 115 -10.94 13.24 22.25
CA ALA A 115 -11.48 14.50 22.73
C ALA A 115 -13.00 14.59 22.56
N LEU A 116 -13.53 14.15 21.41
CA LEU A 116 -14.98 14.10 21.16
C LEU A 116 -15.67 13.08 22.08
N GLU A 117 -15.06 11.91 22.30
CA GLU A 117 -15.60 10.89 23.20
C GLU A 117 -15.66 11.38 24.64
N PHE A 118 -14.60 12.06 25.12
CA PHE A 118 -14.57 12.67 26.44
C PHE A 118 -15.67 13.73 26.62
N ILE A 119 -15.95 14.53 25.59
CA ILE A 119 -17.06 15.48 25.60
C ILE A 119 -18.41 14.75 25.74
N LEU A 120 -18.59 13.64 25.01
CA LEU A 120 -19.81 12.84 25.02
C LEU A 120 -20.06 12.09 26.32
N LEU A 121 -19.00 11.62 27.00
CA LEU A 121 -19.06 10.84 28.23
C LEU A 121 -19.46 11.63 29.48
N LYS A 122 -19.29 12.96 29.49
CA LYS A 122 -19.67 13.75 30.66
C LYS A 122 -21.18 13.48 31.00
N PRO A 123 -21.65 13.56 32.25
CA PRO A 123 -23.07 13.38 32.60
C PRO A 123 -23.90 14.61 32.18
N ASP A 124 -25.07 14.47 31.55
CA ASP A 124 -25.92 15.64 31.21
C ASP A 124 -26.88 15.89 32.37
N PRO A 125 -26.65 16.91 33.22
CA PRO A 125 -27.56 17.19 34.33
C PRO A 125 -28.95 17.59 33.82
N SER A 126 -29.09 18.04 32.56
CA SER A 126 -30.38 18.43 31.98
C SER A 126 -31.25 17.26 31.51
N ARG A 127 -30.71 16.02 31.51
CA ARG A 127 -31.41 14.83 31.01
C ARG A 127 -32.60 14.42 31.87
N GLN A 128 -32.65 14.86 33.13
CA GLN A 128 -33.66 14.46 34.10
C GLN A 128 -35.02 15.15 33.89
N ASN A 129 -35.06 16.31 33.23
CA ASN A 129 -36.30 17.09 33.03
C ASN A 129 -36.93 16.95 31.62
N ARG A 130 -36.43 16.04 30.76
CA ARG A 130 -36.86 15.94 29.35
C ARG A 130 -37.50 14.61 28.98
N ILE A 131 -38.35 14.10 29.85
CA ILE A 131 -39.32 13.05 29.52
C ILE A 131 -40.63 13.80 29.20
N THR A 132 -41.27 13.53 28.04
CA THR A 132 -42.67 13.92 27.65
C THR A 132 -42.91 14.87 26.45
N ARG A 133 -42.06 14.93 25.41
CA ARG A 133 -42.55 15.33 24.07
C ARG A 133 -42.25 14.27 23.02
N LYS A 134 -43.14 13.26 22.97
CA LYS A 134 -43.23 12.25 21.92
C LYS A 134 -43.90 12.87 20.68
N GLY A 135 -43.24 13.86 20.07
CA GLY A 135 -43.68 14.40 18.78
C GLY A 135 -43.38 13.40 17.67
N SER A 136 -44.41 12.96 16.95
CA SER A 136 -44.27 12.08 15.79
C SER A 136 -43.46 12.78 14.69
N ARG A 137 -42.19 12.39 14.53
CA ARG A 137 -41.30 12.82 13.44
C ARG A 137 -41.13 11.73 12.39
N ALA A 138 -42.20 11.00 12.08
CA ALA A 138 -42.21 9.97 11.04
C ALA A 138 -41.64 10.44 9.68
N PRO A 139 -41.97 11.63 9.14
CA PRO A 139 -41.48 12.01 7.81
C PRO A 139 -39.96 12.23 7.77
N LEU A 140 -39.35 12.70 8.87
CA LEU A 140 -37.91 12.95 8.93
C LEU A 140 -37.09 11.64 8.90
N LYS A 141 -37.66 10.55 9.41
CA LYS A 141 -37.00 9.23 9.39
C LYS A 141 -36.99 8.64 7.97
N ALA A 142 -38.09 8.77 7.25
CA ALA A 142 -38.19 8.28 5.87
C ALA A 142 -37.18 8.98 4.95
N VAL A 143 -37.07 10.31 5.05
CA VAL A 143 -36.07 11.09 4.29
C VAL A 143 -34.65 10.65 4.65
N GLY A 144 -34.37 10.43 5.94
CA GLY A 144 -33.06 9.96 6.39
C GLY A 144 -32.69 8.59 5.81
N THR A 145 -33.63 7.64 5.78
CA THR A 145 -33.39 6.30 5.21
C THR A 145 -33.11 6.36 3.71
N VAL A 146 -33.85 7.17 2.96
CA VAL A 146 -33.62 7.34 1.50
C VAL A 146 -32.23 7.94 1.24
N LEU A 147 -31.83 8.95 2.02
CA LEU A 147 -30.48 9.54 1.89
C LEU A 147 -29.37 8.55 2.22
N ILE A 148 -29.54 7.71 3.24
CA ILE A 148 -28.58 6.65 3.56
C ILE A 148 -28.42 5.69 2.38
N ILE A 149 -29.54 5.20 1.82
CA ILE A 149 -29.51 4.27 0.67
C ILE A 149 -28.83 4.93 -0.54
N LEU A 150 -29.16 6.18 -0.83
CA LEU A 150 -28.56 6.92 -1.94
C LEU A 150 -27.05 7.06 -1.78
N MET A 151 -26.57 7.45 -0.60
CA MET A 151 -25.14 7.67 -0.34
C MET A 151 -24.34 6.36 -0.35
N VAL A 152 -24.93 5.28 0.19
CA VAL A 152 -24.34 3.93 0.09
C VAL A 152 -24.25 3.50 -1.39
N GLY A 153 -25.28 3.76 -2.19
CA GLY A 153 -25.28 3.48 -3.62
C GLY A 153 -24.25 4.27 -4.42
N ILE A 154 -24.02 5.54 -4.07
CA ILE A 154 -22.95 6.37 -4.67
C ILE A 154 -21.57 5.81 -4.31
N ALA A 155 -21.34 5.51 -3.03
CA ALA A 155 -20.07 4.95 -2.55
C ALA A 155 -19.74 3.59 -3.20
N ALA A 156 -20.74 2.75 -3.43
CA ALA A 156 -20.57 1.45 -4.10
C ALA A 156 -20.11 1.57 -5.55
N ASN A 157 -20.53 2.62 -6.25
CA ASN A 157 -20.25 2.84 -7.67
C ASN A 157 -19.14 3.87 -7.92
N ALA A 158 -18.50 4.40 -6.88
CA ALA A 158 -17.44 5.37 -7.04
C ALA A 158 -16.21 4.76 -7.76
N SER A 159 -15.70 5.46 -8.77
CA SER A 159 -14.42 5.15 -9.39
C SER A 159 -13.30 5.56 -8.43
N ILE A 160 -12.70 4.59 -7.76
CA ILE A 160 -11.62 4.80 -6.80
C ILE A 160 -10.31 4.44 -7.51
N ALA A 161 -9.33 5.33 -7.48
CA ALA A 161 -8.00 5.04 -8.03
C ALA A 161 -7.41 3.80 -7.34
N PRO A 162 -6.77 2.88 -8.07
CA PRO A 162 -6.15 1.69 -7.48
C PRO A 162 -5.05 2.09 -6.49
N ARG A 163 -4.79 1.21 -5.51
CA ARG A 163 -3.72 1.43 -4.52
C ARG A 163 -2.37 1.38 -5.24
N THR A 164 -1.60 2.46 -5.17
CA THR A 164 -0.20 2.46 -5.59
C THR A 164 0.61 1.99 -4.38
N LEU A 165 1.00 0.72 -4.37
CA LEU A 165 1.89 0.22 -3.33
C LEU A 165 3.25 0.91 -3.51
N SER A 166 3.61 1.78 -2.56
CA SER A 166 4.98 2.29 -2.46
C SER A 166 5.91 1.11 -2.20
N GLU A 167 7.01 1.02 -2.96
CA GLU A 167 8.00 -0.08 -2.95
C GLU A 167 8.47 -0.48 -1.52
N GLY A 168 8.48 0.46 -0.58
CA GLY A 168 8.87 0.20 0.82
C GLY A 168 7.90 -0.62 1.65
N ALA A 169 6.60 -0.67 1.30
CA ALA A 169 5.59 -1.44 2.05
C ALA A 169 5.49 -2.92 1.63
N ILE A 170 6.09 -3.26 0.48
CA ILE A 170 6.15 -4.62 -0.04
C ILE A 170 7.36 -5.38 0.53
N ALA A 171 8.47 -4.67 0.80
CA ALA A 171 9.77 -5.20 1.23
C ALA A 171 9.83 -5.88 2.62
N GLN A 172 8.69 -6.19 3.25
CA GLN A 172 8.62 -6.88 4.55
C GLN A 172 7.46 -7.86 4.72
N ARG A 173 6.74 -8.23 3.65
CA ARG A 173 5.61 -9.17 3.77
C ARG A 173 5.97 -10.57 3.27
N GLU A 174 6.20 -11.48 4.21
CA GLU A 174 6.00 -12.92 3.99
C GLU A 174 4.55 -13.13 3.49
N VAL A 175 4.41 -13.40 2.19
CA VAL A 175 3.12 -13.69 1.56
C VAL A 175 2.70 -15.12 1.97
N PRO A 176 1.53 -15.32 2.61
CA PRO A 176 1.05 -16.67 2.87
C PRO A 176 0.68 -17.35 1.56
N SER A 177 1.17 -18.57 1.40
CA SER A 177 1.05 -19.48 0.26
C SER A 177 -0.39 -19.92 -0.02
N GLY A 178 -1.20 -19.01 -0.60
CA GLY A 178 -2.60 -19.26 -0.93
C GLY A 178 -2.97 -18.91 -2.37
N GLY A 179 -2.49 -19.69 -3.35
CA GLY A 179 -3.21 -19.91 -4.61
C GLY A 179 -3.15 -18.87 -5.75
N GLY A 180 -2.37 -17.80 -5.65
CA GLY A 180 -2.16 -16.86 -6.76
C GLY A 180 -0.72 -16.36 -6.78
N ALA A 181 -0.08 -16.38 -7.95
CA ALA A 181 1.30 -15.96 -8.27
C ALA A 181 2.31 -16.03 -7.11
N ARG A 182 3.20 -17.03 -7.12
CA ARG A 182 4.30 -17.16 -6.16
C ARG A 182 5.13 -15.87 -6.18
N ALA A 183 5.05 -15.05 -5.13
CA ALA A 183 5.90 -13.88 -5.00
C ALA A 183 7.29 -14.32 -4.54
N ILE A 184 8.33 -13.87 -5.23
CA ILE A 184 9.72 -14.14 -4.89
C ILE A 184 10.38 -12.81 -4.60
N GLU A 185 10.72 -12.59 -3.34
CA GLU A 185 11.42 -11.39 -2.91
C GLU A 185 12.91 -11.50 -3.18
N MET A 186 13.45 -10.49 -3.85
CA MET A 186 14.88 -10.36 -4.10
C MET A 186 15.31 -8.99 -3.61
N THR A 187 16.19 -8.98 -2.61
CA THR A 187 16.78 -7.76 -2.06
C THR A 187 18.29 -7.82 -2.27
N PRO A 188 18.81 -7.47 -3.47
CA PRO A 188 20.22 -7.64 -3.81
C PRO A 188 21.19 -7.04 -2.80
N THR A 189 20.86 -5.89 -2.21
CA THR A 189 21.71 -5.21 -1.21
C THR A 189 22.01 -6.07 0.03
N ASN A 190 21.16 -7.03 0.36
CA ASN A 190 21.36 -7.95 1.48
C ASN A 190 22.23 -9.18 1.11
N TRP A 191 22.68 -9.28 -0.14
CA TRP A 191 23.48 -10.40 -0.64
C TRP A 191 24.98 -10.14 -0.57
N ILE A 192 25.41 -8.91 -0.28
CA ILE A 192 26.84 -8.57 -0.14
C ILE A 192 27.49 -9.48 0.91
N GLY A 193 28.61 -10.09 0.53
CA GLY A 193 29.37 -11.06 1.33
C GLY A 193 28.78 -12.48 1.34
N ARG A 194 27.68 -12.74 0.61
CA ARG A 194 27.10 -14.08 0.46
C ARG A 194 27.49 -14.70 -0.87
N SER A 195 27.44 -16.02 -0.94
CA SER A 195 27.60 -16.72 -2.21
C SER A 195 26.37 -16.50 -3.11
N ILE A 196 26.58 -16.30 -4.40
CA ILE A 196 25.51 -16.23 -5.40
C ILE A 196 24.66 -17.51 -5.38
N ARG A 197 25.23 -18.66 -5.02
CA ARG A 197 24.52 -19.95 -4.85
C ARG A 197 23.45 -19.93 -3.77
N GLU A 198 23.57 -19.04 -2.79
CA GLU A 198 22.61 -18.88 -1.70
C GLU A 198 21.49 -17.89 -2.03
N THR A 199 21.57 -17.21 -3.18
CA THR A 199 20.58 -16.25 -3.62
C THR A 199 19.45 -16.93 -4.40
N PRO A 200 18.27 -16.28 -4.51
CA PRO A 200 17.20 -16.77 -5.38
C PRO A 200 17.65 -16.95 -6.84
N ILE A 201 18.65 -16.21 -7.32
CA ILE A 201 19.09 -16.27 -8.71
C ILE A 201 19.60 -17.68 -9.05
N ALA A 202 20.45 -18.26 -8.20
CA ALA A 202 20.97 -19.61 -8.41
C ALA A 202 19.89 -20.71 -8.41
N GLN A 203 18.76 -20.47 -7.74
CA GLN A 203 17.64 -21.41 -7.74
C GLN A 203 16.90 -21.44 -9.08
N PHE A 204 16.81 -20.30 -9.77
CA PHE A 204 15.96 -20.15 -10.95
C PHE A 204 16.74 -20.07 -12.26
N VAL A 205 18.01 -19.64 -12.20
CA VAL A 205 18.91 -19.48 -13.34
C VAL A 205 20.30 -19.95 -12.90
N PRO A 206 20.50 -21.24 -12.62
CA PRO A 206 21.77 -21.76 -12.12
C PRO A 206 22.93 -21.54 -13.10
N ASP A 207 22.63 -21.56 -14.41
CA ASP A 207 23.62 -21.39 -15.49
C ASP A 207 24.32 -20.02 -15.45
N VAL A 208 23.73 -19.03 -14.75
CA VAL A 208 24.34 -17.69 -14.57
C VAL A 208 25.72 -17.78 -13.92
N ILE A 209 25.92 -18.75 -13.03
CA ILE A 209 27.13 -18.87 -12.22
C ILE A 209 28.31 -19.29 -13.11
N ASP A 210 28.06 -20.23 -14.01
CA ASP A 210 29.09 -20.75 -14.90
C ASP A 210 29.55 -19.70 -15.92
N ILE A 211 28.66 -18.76 -16.29
CA ILE A 211 28.97 -17.69 -17.25
C ILE A 211 29.66 -16.51 -16.59
N LEU A 212 29.31 -16.18 -15.34
CA LEU A 212 30.01 -15.16 -14.57
C LEU A 212 31.46 -15.57 -14.26
N GLY A 213 31.73 -16.86 -14.12
CA GLY A 213 33.08 -17.37 -13.88
C GLY A 213 33.65 -16.95 -12.52
N GLU A 214 34.96 -16.69 -12.47
CA GLU A 214 35.69 -16.29 -11.25
C GLU A 214 35.50 -14.82 -10.89
N ASP A 215 35.34 -13.92 -11.87
CA ASP A 215 35.02 -12.50 -11.66
C ASP A 215 34.09 -12.04 -12.78
N GLY A 216 32.90 -11.56 -12.44
CA GLY A 216 31.87 -11.22 -13.41
C GLY A 216 30.82 -10.25 -12.88
N ILE A 217 30.06 -9.67 -13.82
CA ILE A 217 29.03 -8.67 -13.55
C ILE A 217 27.66 -9.23 -13.92
N LEU A 218 26.73 -9.20 -12.97
CA LEU A 218 25.33 -9.53 -13.17
C LEU A 218 24.48 -8.26 -13.10
N VAL A 219 23.72 -7.98 -14.15
CA VAL A 219 22.82 -6.83 -14.23
C VAL A 219 21.38 -7.31 -14.21
N LEU A 220 20.62 -6.97 -13.18
CA LEU A 220 19.16 -7.19 -13.14
C LEU A 220 18.48 -6.02 -13.82
N TYR A 221 17.71 -6.28 -14.87
CA TYR A 221 17.08 -5.22 -15.65
C TYR A 221 15.68 -5.57 -16.13
N ASN A 222 14.95 -4.56 -16.58
CA ASN A 222 13.70 -4.73 -17.32
C ASN A 222 13.83 -4.02 -18.67
N PRO A 223 13.49 -4.64 -19.80
CA PRO A 223 13.66 -4.05 -21.13
C PRO A 223 12.80 -2.80 -21.35
N ARG A 224 11.79 -2.57 -20.51
CA ARG A 224 10.88 -1.41 -20.60
C ARG A 224 11.20 -0.30 -19.61
N CYS A 225 12.27 -0.45 -18.83
CA CYS A 225 12.70 0.50 -17.83
C CYS A 225 13.67 1.51 -18.45
N GLY A 226 13.27 2.78 -18.53
CA GLY A 226 14.10 3.84 -19.13
C GLY A 226 15.47 3.99 -18.46
N THR A 227 15.50 4.00 -17.11
CA THR A 227 16.75 4.03 -16.32
C THR A 227 17.65 2.83 -16.59
N CYS A 228 17.07 1.69 -16.98
CA CYS A 228 17.85 0.51 -17.36
C CYS A 228 18.54 0.73 -18.71
N HIS A 229 17.84 1.31 -19.70
CA HIS A 229 18.46 1.70 -20.97
C HIS A 229 19.59 2.72 -20.76
N ASP A 230 19.35 3.74 -19.94
CA ASP A 230 20.36 4.77 -19.63
C ASP A 230 21.61 4.13 -19.00
N LEU A 231 21.43 3.18 -18.07
CA LEU A 231 22.53 2.47 -17.41
C LEU A 231 23.35 1.61 -18.39
N PHE A 232 22.68 0.88 -19.29
CA PHE A 232 23.39 0.09 -20.31
C PHE A 232 24.11 0.97 -21.32
N GLU A 233 23.47 2.05 -21.77
CA GLU A 233 24.08 3.00 -22.70
C GLU A 233 25.32 3.66 -22.11
N LEU A 234 25.27 4.05 -20.83
CA LEU A 234 26.36 4.77 -20.18
C LEU A 234 27.55 3.86 -19.83
N TYR A 235 27.31 2.63 -19.39
CA TYR A 235 28.37 1.79 -18.79
C TYR A 235 28.71 0.51 -19.57
N PHE A 236 27.81 0.04 -20.43
CA PHE A 236 27.92 -1.29 -21.05
C PHE A 236 27.77 -1.28 -22.58
N SER A 237 27.70 -0.10 -23.21
CA SER A 237 27.56 0.05 -24.65
C SER A 237 28.87 -0.11 -25.43
N ALA A 238 30.02 -0.03 -24.74
CA ALA A 238 31.33 -0.23 -25.34
C ALA A 238 31.61 -1.72 -25.57
N GLU A 239 32.30 -2.04 -26.66
CA GLU A 239 32.60 -3.42 -27.06
C GLU A 239 33.67 -4.10 -26.17
N GLU A 240 34.46 -3.29 -25.44
CA GLU A 240 35.61 -3.75 -24.64
C GLU A 240 35.34 -3.61 -23.13
N VAL A 241 34.48 -4.47 -22.57
CA VAL A 241 34.44 -4.71 -21.12
C VAL A 241 35.24 -5.97 -20.82
N GLU A 242 36.23 -5.89 -19.93
CA GLU A 242 37.16 -7.00 -19.63
C GLU A 242 36.51 -8.14 -18.83
N LEU A 243 35.39 -7.87 -18.15
CA LEU A 243 34.67 -8.84 -17.33
C LEU A 243 33.49 -9.44 -18.10
N PRO A 244 33.16 -10.74 -17.88
CA PRO A 244 31.93 -11.33 -18.37
C PRO A 244 30.72 -10.61 -17.76
N ILE A 245 29.77 -10.21 -18.61
CA ILE A 245 28.55 -9.52 -18.19
C ILE A 245 27.35 -10.40 -18.50
N VAL A 246 26.50 -10.65 -17.51
CA VAL A 246 25.19 -11.27 -17.69
C VAL A 246 24.10 -10.25 -17.45
N ALA A 247 23.29 -9.99 -18.48
CA ALA A 247 22.09 -9.18 -18.40
C ALA A 247 20.89 -10.09 -18.13
N LEU A 248 20.38 -10.08 -16.90
CA LEU A 248 19.26 -10.92 -16.48
C LEU A 248 17.95 -10.14 -16.45
N GLU A 249 17.07 -10.44 -17.40
CA GLU A 249 15.74 -9.85 -17.50
C GLU A 249 14.84 -10.30 -16.35
N VAL A 250 14.25 -9.31 -15.66
CA VAL A 250 13.18 -9.48 -14.69
C VAL A 250 11.83 -9.35 -15.41
N PRO A 251 11.10 -10.44 -15.67
CA PRO A 251 9.84 -10.39 -16.39
C PRO A 251 8.76 -9.69 -15.54
N PRO A 252 7.78 -9.06 -16.20
CA PRO A 252 6.59 -8.54 -15.53
C PRO A 252 5.80 -9.68 -14.89
N ALA A 253 5.03 -9.36 -13.84
CA ALA A 253 4.14 -10.33 -13.21
C ALA A 253 3.07 -10.86 -14.19
N ASP A 254 2.63 -12.10 -13.99
CA ASP A 254 1.52 -12.69 -14.75
C ASP A 254 0.29 -11.77 -14.72
N ASN A 255 -0.23 -11.43 -15.90
CA ASN A 255 -1.36 -10.51 -16.12
C ASN A 255 -1.10 -9.02 -15.84
N ALA A 256 0.17 -8.59 -15.74
CA ALA A 256 0.48 -7.16 -15.77
C ALA A 256 0.00 -6.55 -17.10
N LEU A 257 -0.73 -5.43 -17.03
CA LEU A 257 -1.09 -4.64 -18.20
C LEU A 257 0.18 -4.04 -18.80
N LEU A 258 0.66 -4.68 -19.85
CA LEU A 258 1.81 -4.24 -20.61
C LEU A 258 1.42 -3.05 -21.48
N LEU A 259 1.71 -1.84 -21.00
CA LEU A 259 1.64 -0.63 -21.82
C LEU A 259 2.67 -0.69 -22.95
N GLU A 260 2.39 -0.09 -24.09
CA GLU A 260 3.39 0.07 -25.16
C GLU A 260 4.57 0.88 -24.61
N SER A 261 5.79 0.39 -24.85
CA SER A 261 7.02 1.08 -24.46
C SER A 261 7.56 1.84 -25.66
N GLU A 262 8.07 3.04 -25.43
CA GLU A 262 8.76 3.84 -26.46
C GLU A 262 10.21 3.37 -26.67
N TYR A 263 10.72 2.50 -25.80
CA TYR A 263 12.08 1.97 -25.85
C TYR A 263 12.15 0.69 -26.67
N ALA A 264 13.35 0.41 -27.21
CA ALA A 264 13.61 -0.85 -27.90
C ALA A 264 13.43 -2.05 -26.98
N ASP A 265 13.02 -3.19 -27.53
CA ASP A 265 12.79 -4.43 -26.77
C ASP A 265 14.07 -4.98 -26.10
N GLN A 266 15.24 -4.49 -26.49
CA GLN A 266 16.54 -4.89 -25.95
C GLN A 266 17.42 -3.67 -25.65
N VAL A 267 18.17 -3.76 -24.55
CA VAL A 267 19.18 -2.77 -24.14
C VAL A 267 20.46 -2.92 -24.96
N ASN A 268 21.21 -1.83 -25.14
CA ASN A 268 22.47 -1.86 -25.90
C ASN A 268 23.62 -2.39 -25.04
N CYS A 269 23.97 -3.67 -25.20
CA CYS A 269 25.16 -4.27 -24.60
C CYS A 269 25.73 -5.36 -25.52
N PRO A 270 26.74 -5.03 -26.35
CA PRO A 270 27.33 -5.98 -27.30
C PRO A 270 28.01 -7.18 -26.61
N SER A 271 28.56 -6.97 -25.42
CA SER A 271 29.36 -7.95 -24.68
C SER A 271 28.57 -8.70 -23.60
N CYS A 272 27.25 -8.48 -23.52
CA CYS A 272 26.39 -9.14 -22.54
C CYS A 272 25.88 -10.50 -23.03
N GLU A 273 25.93 -11.49 -22.16
CA GLU A 273 25.09 -12.67 -22.25
C GLU A 273 23.69 -12.34 -21.72
N PHE A 274 22.66 -12.51 -22.54
CA PHE A 274 21.29 -12.20 -22.16
C PHE A 274 20.57 -13.43 -21.59
N MET A 275 20.01 -13.28 -20.39
CA MET A 275 19.23 -14.30 -19.71
C MET A 275 17.90 -13.73 -19.24
N LYS A 276 16.99 -14.63 -18.85
CA LYS A 276 15.65 -14.25 -18.37
C LYS A 276 15.24 -15.09 -17.18
N LEU A 277 14.75 -14.44 -16.14
CA LEU A 277 14.10 -15.13 -15.03
C LEU A 277 12.82 -15.84 -15.52
N PRO A 278 12.48 -17.02 -14.99
CA PRO A 278 11.29 -17.72 -15.43
C PRO A 278 10.02 -16.89 -15.17
N GLY A 279 9.10 -16.91 -16.14
CA GLY A 279 7.75 -16.34 -15.97
C GLY A 279 6.93 -17.14 -14.95
N GLY A 280 5.83 -16.56 -14.46
CA GLY A 280 4.97 -17.16 -13.44
C GLY A 280 5.04 -16.45 -12.09
N PRO A 281 6.22 -16.41 -11.43
CA PRO A 281 6.39 -15.69 -10.18
C PRO A 281 6.25 -14.17 -10.32
N MET A 282 5.78 -13.52 -9.26
CA MET A 282 5.93 -12.08 -9.11
C MET A 282 7.29 -11.81 -8.47
N TRP A 283 8.24 -11.33 -9.28
CA TRP A 283 9.57 -10.95 -8.82
C TRP A 283 9.50 -9.59 -8.11
N LEU A 284 9.69 -9.59 -6.80
CA LEU A 284 9.71 -8.36 -5.99
C LEU A 284 11.16 -7.89 -5.90
N VAL A 285 11.60 -7.19 -6.94
CA VAL A 285 12.95 -6.62 -7.06
C VAL A 285 12.87 -5.26 -7.73
N GLY A 286 13.61 -4.28 -7.21
CA GLY A 286 13.84 -3.03 -7.94
C GLY A 286 14.76 -3.29 -9.13
N VAL A 287 14.65 -2.52 -10.21
CA VAL A 287 15.61 -2.54 -11.32
C VAL A 287 15.94 -1.10 -11.71
N PRO A 288 17.15 -0.81 -12.19
CA PRO A 288 18.27 -1.73 -12.40
C PRO A 288 19.12 -2.00 -11.14
N TYR A 289 19.73 -3.19 -11.07
CA TYR A 289 20.84 -3.48 -10.13
C TYR A 289 22.05 -3.99 -10.89
N VAL A 290 23.24 -3.56 -10.45
CA VAL A 290 24.52 -4.10 -10.91
C VAL A 290 25.20 -4.81 -9.75
N ILE A 291 25.59 -6.05 -9.98
CA ILE A 291 26.09 -6.97 -8.96
C ILE A 291 27.43 -7.50 -9.44
N ARG A 292 28.50 -7.30 -8.66
CA ARG A 292 29.80 -7.92 -8.94
C ARG A 292 29.95 -9.19 -8.13
N VAL A 293 30.37 -10.25 -8.80
CA VAL A 293 30.56 -11.58 -8.23
C VAL A 293 32.02 -11.97 -8.42
N VAL A 294 32.72 -12.27 -7.32
CA VAL A 294 34.12 -12.71 -7.31
C VAL A 294 34.19 -14.00 -6.51
N ASP A 295 34.73 -15.07 -7.11
CA ASP A 295 34.81 -16.42 -6.53
C ASP A 295 33.46 -16.88 -5.95
N GLU A 296 32.41 -16.75 -6.77
CA GLU A 296 31.01 -16.99 -6.42
C GLU A 296 30.46 -16.13 -5.27
N THR A 297 31.21 -15.17 -4.75
CA THR A 297 30.83 -14.29 -3.64
C THR A 297 30.41 -12.93 -4.18
N ILE A 298 29.25 -12.43 -3.74
CA ILE A 298 28.78 -11.11 -4.13
C ILE A 298 29.57 -10.06 -3.35
N THR A 299 30.45 -9.34 -4.03
CA THR A 299 31.35 -8.34 -3.41
C THR A 299 30.74 -6.95 -3.42
N CYS A 300 29.92 -6.64 -4.43
CA CYS A 300 29.29 -5.33 -4.56
C CYS A 300 27.89 -5.43 -5.16
N VAL A 301 27.02 -4.51 -4.73
CA VAL A 301 25.68 -4.31 -5.28
C VAL A 301 25.40 -2.81 -5.39
N GLY A 302 25.31 -2.31 -6.62
CA GLY A 302 24.96 -0.94 -6.95
C GLY A 302 23.50 -0.85 -7.40
N LYS A 303 22.74 0.09 -6.83
CA LYS A 303 21.40 0.45 -7.31
C LYS A 303 21.52 1.69 -8.18
N ASP A 304 20.92 1.66 -9.37
CA ASP A 304 20.87 2.81 -10.31
C ASP A 304 22.23 3.26 -10.88
N GLY A 305 23.33 2.56 -10.58
CA GLY A 305 24.66 2.85 -11.12
C GLY A 305 25.72 1.83 -10.69
N PRO A 306 26.74 1.57 -11.53
CA PRO A 306 27.75 0.57 -11.26
C PRO A 306 29.08 1.13 -10.73
N GLU A 307 29.21 2.46 -10.54
CA GLU A 307 30.45 3.14 -10.16
C GLU A 307 31.14 2.45 -8.96
N ASP A 308 30.38 2.19 -7.89
CA ASP A 308 30.89 1.51 -6.69
C ASP A 308 31.30 0.05 -6.92
N CYS A 309 30.82 -0.58 -8.00
CA CYS A 309 31.05 -2.00 -8.29
C CYS A 309 32.08 -2.26 -9.40
N LEU A 310 32.31 -1.28 -10.28
CA LEU A 310 33.31 -1.38 -11.35
C LEU A 310 34.68 -0.85 -10.93
N GLU A 311 34.75 0.09 -9.98
CA GLU A 311 36.01 0.69 -9.50
C GLU A 311 36.67 -0.10 -8.35
N GLY A 312 36.69 -1.43 -8.44
CA GLY A 312 37.33 -2.31 -7.44
C GLY A 312 38.83 -2.49 -7.64
#